data_AF-A0A1M4UR30-F1
#
_entry.id   AF-A0A1M4UR30-F1
#
_cell.length_a   1.000
_cell.length_b   1.000
_cell.length_c   1.000
_cell.angle_alpha   90.00
_cell.angle_beta   90.00
_cell.angle_gamma   90.00
#
_symmetry.space_group_name_H-M   'P 1'
#
loop_
_entity.id
_entity.type
_entity.pdbx_description
1 polymer ?
#
loop_
_entity_poly.entity_id
_entity_poly.type
_entity_poly.pdbx_seq_one_letter_code
_entity_poly.pdbx_strand_id
1 'polypeptide(L)'
;MLDLGIENIDLLQKGLYAATVRNNVIANNIANVDTPNFKRSEVKFEDILKDAINGTKLKGYVTNLKHIPIGPPAIDSIQPEIIQVNDTSMRLDGNNVDIDAEMANLAKNQLYYYALVQRVNGELNSIMTAVKDGR
;
A
#
# COMPACT_ATOMS: atom_id res chain seq x y z
N MET A 1 4.54 -16.01 -20.80
CA MET A 1 3.29 -16.47 -20.17
C MET A 1 3.48 -16.68 -18.67
N LEU A 2 4.46 -17.48 -18.22
CA LEU A 2 4.76 -17.64 -16.78
C LEU A 2 5.32 -16.36 -16.11
N ASP A 3 6.17 -15.60 -16.80
CA ASP A 3 6.81 -14.37 -16.27
C ASP A 3 5.77 -13.28 -15.88
N LEU A 4 4.74 -13.10 -16.70
CA LEU A 4 3.64 -12.15 -16.49
C LEU A 4 2.74 -12.53 -15.28
N GLY A 5 2.66 -13.80 -14.93
CA GLY A 5 1.90 -14.27 -13.75
C GLY A 5 2.66 -14.01 -12.45
N ILE A 6 3.99 -14.14 -12.48
CA ILE A 6 4.85 -13.92 -11.31
C ILE A 6 4.94 -12.42 -10.97
N GLU A 7 5.08 -11.55 -11.98
CA GLU A 7 5.06 -10.08 -11.77
C GLU A 7 3.74 -9.59 -11.15
N ASN A 8 2.61 -10.19 -11.55
CA ASN A 8 1.30 -9.84 -10.97
C ASN A 8 1.17 -10.27 -9.50
N ILE A 9 1.75 -11.42 -9.11
CA ILE A 9 1.71 -11.89 -7.72
C ILE A 9 2.53 -10.97 -6.82
N ASP A 10 3.71 -10.52 -7.24
CA ASP A 10 4.53 -9.59 -6.45
C ASP A 10 3.80 -8.26 -6.20
N LEU A 11 3.14 -7.73 -7.23
CA LEU A 11 2.32 -6.53 -7.11
C LEU A 11 1.16 -6.72 -6.12
N LEU A 12 0.45 -7.86 -6.20
CA LEU A 12 -0.63 -8.18 -5.28
C LEU A 12 -0.12 -8.38 -3.85
N GLN A 13 1.06 -8.98 -3.68
CA GLN A 13 1.72 -9.14 -2.37
C GLN A 13 2.05 -7.79 -1.75
N LYS A 14 2.58 -6.84 -2.54
CA LYS A 14 2.83 -5.46 -2.10
C LYS A 14 1.54 -4.75 -1.69
N GLY A 15 0.47 -4.90 -2.47
CA GLY A 15 -0.84 -4.38 -2.12
C GLY A 15 -1.37 -4.95 -0.81
N LEU A 16 -1.19 -6.26 -0.59
CA LEU A 16 -1.60 -6.93 0.63
C LEU A 16 -0.81 -6.40 1.84
N TYR A 17 0.51 -6.27 1.69
CA TYR A 17 1.37 -5.70 2.72
C TYR A 17 0.97 -4.26 3.06
N ALA A 18 0.71 -3.42 2.06
CA ALA A 18 0.23 -2.06 2.27
C ALA A 18 -1.13 -2.03 3.01
N ALA A 19 -2.06 -2.92 2.66
CA ALA A 19 -3.33 -3.06 3.37
C ALA A 19 -3.15 -3.48 4.83
N THR A 20 -2.19 -4.37 5.13
CA THR A 20 -1.84 -4.74 6.52
C THR A 20 -1.25 -3.56 7.29
N VAL A 21 -0.30 -2.83 6.70
CA VAL A 21 0.29 -1.63 7.32
C VAL A 21 -0.79 -0.59 7.60
N ARG A 22 -1.72 -0.37 6.65
CA ARG A 22 -2.86 0.53 6.84
C ARG A 22 -3.76 0.10 7.99
N ASN A 23 -4.01 -1.20 8.14
CA ASN A 23 -4.79 -1.73 9.27
C ASN A 23 -4.13 -1.37 10.62
N ASN A 24 -2.80 -1.54 10.71
CA ASN A 24 -2.04 -1.19 11.91
C ASN A 24 -2.07 0.32 12.20
N VAL A 25 -1.97 1.16 11.17
CA VAL A 25 -2.03 2.62 11.31
C VAL A 25 -3.41 3.08 11.79
N ILE A 26 -4.49 2.54 11.21
CA ILE A 26 -5.86 2.85 11.64
C ILE A 26 -6.07 2.38 13.08
N ALA A 27 -5.61 1.18 13.44
CA ALA A 27 -5.68 0.69 14.82
C ALA A 27 -4.92 1.60 15.79
N ASN A 28 -3.76 2.12 15.39
CA ASN A 28 -3.00 3.08 16.19
C ASN A 28 -3.74 4.42 16.34
N ASN A 29 -4.36 4.93 15.29
CA ASN A 29 -5.18 6.15 15.36
C ASN A 29 -6.36 5.96 16.32
N ILE A 30 -7.13 4.87 16.17
CA ILE A 30 -8.28 4.54 17.03
C ILE A 30 -7.84 4.43 18.49
N ALA A 31 -6.73 3.76 18.77
CA ALA A 31 -6.21 3.60 20.14
C ALA A 31 -5.83 4.95 20.79
N ASN A 32 -5.45 5.95 19.99
CA ASN A 32 -5.01 7.27 20.45
C ASN A 32 -6.06 8.38 20.24
N VAL A 33 -7.31 8.04 19.97
CA VAL A 33 -8.38 9.03 19.73
C VAL A 33 -8.64 9.94 20.94
N ASP A 34 -8.42 9.45 22.16
CA ASP A 34 -8.57 10.23 23.39
C ASP A 34 -7.24 10.77 23.92
N THR A 35 -6.16 10.67 23.13
CA THR A 35 -4.83 11.17 23.52
C THR A 35 -4.66 12.64 23.11
N PRO A 36 -4.47 13.58 24.05
CA PRO A 36 -4.27 15.00 23.72
C PRO A 36 -3.04 15.23 22.83
N ASN A 37 -3.11 16.21 21.93
CA ASN A 37 -2.05 16.55 20.95
C ASN A 37 -1.64 15.43 19.98
N PHE A 38 -2.34 14.29 19.94
CA PHE A 38 -2.05 13.23 18.98
C PHE A 38 -2.39 13.69 17.55
N LYS A 39 -1.57 13.26 16.57
CA LYS A 39 -1.82 13.54 15.15
C LYS A 39 -2.00 12.25 14.38
N ARG A 40 -3.10 12.15 13.65
CA ARG A 40 -3.45 10.99 12.84
C ARG A 40 -2.35 10.70 11.82
N SER A 41 -2.07 9.42 11.64
CA SER A 41 -1.18 8.94 10.59
C SER A 41 -1.99 8.28 9.48
N GLU A 42 -1.50 8.33 8.25
CA GLU A 42 -2.16 7.77 7.08
C GLU A 42 -1.15 7.07 6.17
N VAL A 43 -1.56 5.98 5.53
CA VAL A 43 -0.71 5.22 4.61
C VAL A 43 -0.93 5.68 3.18
N LYS A 44 0.11 6.26 2.57
CA LYS A 44 0.17 6.57 1.13
C LYS A 44 0.85 5.44 0.38
N PHE A 45 0.07 4.63 -0.31
CA PHE A 45 0.59 3.54 -1.14
C PHE A 45 0.10 3.63 -2.58
N GLU A 46 -1.18 3.97 -2.76
CA GLU A 46 -1.83 4.03 -4.06
C GLU A 46 -1.23 5.13 -4.94
N ASP A 47 -0.85 6.26 -4.35
CA ASP A 47 -0.22 7.36 -5.07
C ASP A 47 1.18 6.94 -5.55
N ILE A 48 1.99 6.36 -4.66
CA ILE A 48 3.33 5.84 -4.99
C ILE A 48 3.24 4.73 -6.06
N LEU A 49 2.25 3.86 -5.94
CA LEU A 49 2.04 2.78 -6.90
C LEU A 49 1.59 3.31 -8.26
N LYS A 50 0.66 4.28 -8.28
CA LYS A 50 0.24 4.94 -9.52
C LYS A 50 1.42 5.65 -10.18
N ASP A 51 2.26 6.32 -9.40
CA ASP A 51 3.46 6.99 -9.91
C ASP A 51 4.50 5.99 -10.43
N ALA A 52 4.57 4.79 -9.88
CA ALA A 52 5.44 3.74 -10.41
C ALA A 52 4.90 3.09 -11.69
N ILE A 53 3.57 2.90 -11.79
CA ILE A 53 2.93 2.32 -12.98
C ILE A 53 2.85 3.34 -14.13
N ASN A 54 2.50 4.58 -13.83
CA ASN A 54 2.29 5.66 -14.81
C ASN A 54 3.51 6.57 -14.97
N GLY A 55 4.53 6.41 -14.12
CA GLY A 55 5.74 7.24 -14.10
C GLY A 55 6.38 7.33 -15.48
N THR A 56 6.79 8.55 -15.83
CA THR A 56 7.33 8.89 -17.14
C THR A 56 8.46 7.92 -17.52
N LYS A 57 8.49 7.49 -18.78
CA LYS A 57 9.41 6.48 -19.36
C LYS A 57 10.92 6.77 -19.23
N LEU A 58 11.31 7.82 -18.51
CA LEU A 58 12.70 8.21 -18.31
C LEU A 58 13.29 7.41 -17.15
N LYS A 59 13.89 6.25 -17.47
CA LYS A 59 14.66 5.43 -16.53
C LYS A 59 16.15 5.67 -16.78
N GLY A 60 16.83 6.29 -15.82
CA GLY A 60 18.28 6.43 -15.82
C GLY A 60 18.96 5.12 -15.44
N TYR A 61 20.04 4.76 -16.13
CA TYR A 61 20.86 3.62 -15.75
C TYR A 61 21.79 4.00 -14.60
N VAL A 62 21.66 3.29 -13.48
CA VAL A 62 22.57 3.41 -12.35
C VAL A 62 23.74 2.46 -12.59
N THR A 63 24.89 3.01 -12.99
CA THR A 63 26.13 2.24 -13.21
C THR A 63 27.00 2.15 -11.96
N ASN A 64 26.73 2.96 -10.93
CA ASN A 64 27.47 2.97 -9.67
C ASN A 64 26.50 3.12 -8.49
N LEU A 65 26.80 2.45 -7.37
CA LEU A 65 26.02 2.49 -6.11
C LEU A 65 25.81 3.92 -5.55
N LYS A 66 26.63 4.89 -5.94
CA LYS A 66 26.49 6.30 -5.51
C LYS A 66 25.69 7.19 -6.47
N HIS A 67 25.23 6.69 -7.62
CA HIS A 67 24.41 7.49 -8.53
C HIS A 67 23.03 7.73 -7.94
N ILE A 68 22.52 8.94 -8.12
CA ILE A 68 21.14 9.29 -7.82
C ILE A 68 20.26 8.63 -8.89
N PRO A 69 19.34 7.72 -8.53
CA PRO A 69 18.45 7.11 -9.50
C PRO A 69 17.55 8.20 -10.12
N ILE A 70 17.48 8.23 -11.45
CA ILE A 70 16.57 9.09 -12.20
C ILE A 70 15.45 8.23 -12.76
N GLY A 71 14.21 8.59 -12.48
CA GLY A 71 13.01 7.86 -12.91
C GLY A 71 12.21 7.28 -11.74
N PRO A 72 11.03 6.70 -12.03
CA PRO A 72 10.19 6.08 -11.00
C PRO A 72 10.95 4.93 -10.31
N PRO A 73 10.77 4.75 -8.99
CA PRO A 73 11.38 3.66 -8.26
C PRO A 73 10.97 2.31 -8.87
N ALA A 74 11.89 1.34 -8.86
CA ALA A 74 11.56 -0.01 -9.32
C ALA A 74 10.38 -0.55 -8.50
N ILE A 75 9.45 -1.28 -9.14
CA ILE A 75 8.26 -1.80 -8.47
C ILE A 75 8.64 -2.58 -7.21
N ASP A 76 9.70 -3.38 -7.26
CA ASP A 76 10.29 -4.15 -6.15
C ASP A 76 10.69 -3.29 -4.94
N SER A 77 11.08 -2.03 -5.16
CA SER A 77 11.52 -1.12 -4.10
C SER A 77 10.39 -0.31 -3.45
N ILE A 78 9.16 -0.38 -3.98
CA ILE A 78 8.02 0.35 -3.43
C ILE A 78 7.63 -0.22 -2.08
N GLN A 79 7.54 0.66 -1.08
CA GLN A 79 7.03 0.38 0.24
C GLN A 79 5.93 1.39 0.61
N PRO A 80 4.93 0.98 1.40
CA PRO A 80 3.92 1.90 1.92
C PRO A 80 4.58 2.97 2.80
N GLU A 81 4.31 4.24 2.50
CA GLU A 81 4.80 5.35 3.32
C GLU A 81 3.73 5.77 4.32
N ILE A 82 4.12 5.96 5.58
CA ILE A 82 3.24 6.46 6.64
C ILE A 82 3.52 7.95 6.79
N ILE A 83 2.50 8.77 6.55
CA ILE A 83 2.57 10.22 6.71
C ILE A 83 1.71 10.68 7.88
N GLN A 84 2.16 11.71 8.58
CA GLN A 84 1.39 12.34 9.64
C GLN A 84 0.61 13.52 9.05
N VAL A 85 -0.69 13.58 9.32
CA VAL A 85 -1.55 14.67 8.85
C VAL A 85 -1.62 15.73 9.95
N ASN A 86 -1.14 16.94 9.68
CA ASN A 86 -1.08 18.03 10.66
C ASN A 86 -2.12 19.14 10.43
N ASP A 87 -2.77 19.14 9.26
CA ASP A 87 -3.51 20.31 8.76
C ASP A 87 -4.93 20.45 9.30
N THR A 88 -5.47 19.44 10.00
CA THR A 88 -6.88 19.37 10.35
C THR A 88 -7.13 19.30 11.86
N SER A 89 -6.74 20.30 12.64
CA SER A 89 -7.13 20.36 14.06
C SER A 89 -8.45 21.12 14.21
N MET A 90 -9.56 20.39 14.40
CA MET A 90 -10.86 21.00 14.74
C MET A 90 -11.18 20.92 16.24
N ARG A 91 -10.45 20.11 17.01
CA ARG A 91 -10.68 19.92 18.44
C ARG A 91 -9.81 20.85 19.28
N LEU A 92 -10.37 21.31 20.40
CA LEU A 92 -9.71 22.16 21.40
C LEU A 92 -8.48 21.51 22.06
N ASP A 93 -8.39 20.17 22.04
CA ASP A 93 -7.30 19.37 22.61
C ASP A 93 -6.11 19.15 21.65
N GLY A 94 -6.16 19.75 20.45
CA GLY A 94 -5.12 19.61 19.44
C GLY A 94 -5.10 18.26 18.72
N ASN A 95 -6.02 17.35 19.03
CA ASN A 95 -6.16 16.07 18.35
C ASN A 95 -6.92 16.24 17.01
N ASN A 96 -6.55 15.46 16.00
CA ASN A 96 -7.22 15.42 14.71
C ASN A 96 -7.66 14.02 14.26
N VAL A 97 -7.64 13.05 15.17
CA VAL A 97 -8.26 11.74 14.94
C VAL A 97 -9.78 11.86 15.09
N ASP A 98 -10.50 11.29 14.13
CA ASP A 98 -11.95 11.17 14.14
C ASP A 98 -12.31 9.68 14.14
N ILE A 99 -12.93 9.20 15.22
CA ILE A 99 -13.26 7.77 15.38
C ILE A 99 -14.20 7.25 14.28
N ASP A 100 -15.17 8.05 13.85
CA ASP A 100 -16.15 7.64 12.86
C ASP A 100 -15.48 7.50 11.49
N ALA A 101 -14.59 8.44 11.16
CA ALA A 101 -13.78 8.39 9.95
C ALA A 101 -12.80 7.20 9.97
N GLU A 102 -12.10 6.96 11.09
CA GLU A 102 -11.19 5.83 11.24
C GLU A 102 -11.92 4.48 11.14
N MET A 103 -13.13 4.36 11.71
CA MET A 103 -13.95 3.16 11.59
C MET A 103 -14.44 2.92 10.15
N ALA A 104 -14.82 3.97 9.43
CA ALA A 104 -15.16 3.87 8.02
C ALA A 104 -13.95 3.45 7.17
N ASN A 105 -12.76 4.01 7.45
CA ASN A 105 -11.51 3.64 6.81
C ASN A 105 -11.10 2.20 7.12
N LEU A 106 -11.32 1.73 8.35
CA LEU A 106 -11.08 0.35 8.77
C LEU A 106 -11.93 -0.61 7.95
N ALA A 107 -13.24 -0.35 7.85
CA ALA A 107 -14.16 -1.16 7.07
C ALA A 107 -13.77 -1.19 5.58
N LYS A 108 -13.41 -0.03 5.01
CA LYS A 108 -12.91 0.08 3.64
C LYS A 108 -11.64 -0.75 3.43
N ASN A 109 -10.67 -0.66 4.33
CA ASN A 109 -9.42 -1.41 4.23
C ASN A 109 -9.64 -2.92 4.39
N GLN A 110 -10.60 -3.33 5.23
CA GLN A 110 -10.95 -4.73 5.39
C GLN A 110 -11.53 -5.33 4.10
N LEU A 111 -12.45 -4.62 3.45
CA LEU A 111 -13.00 -5.04 2.15
C LEU A 111 -11.90 -5.10 1.09
N TYR A 112 -11.01 -4.10 1.07
CA TYR A 112 -9.88 -4.06 0.15
C TYR A 112 -8.93 -5.25 0.34
N TYR A 113 -8.57 -5.55 1.59
CA TYR A 113 -7.74 -6.71 1.94
C TYR A 113 -8.37 -8.02 1.46
N TYR A 114 -9.66 -8.24 1.70
CA TYR A 114 -10.35 -9.45 1.23
C TYR A 114 -10.38 -9.56 -0.30
N ALA A 115 -10.60 -8.46 -1.01
CA ALA A 115 -10.56 -8.44 -2.47
C ALA A 115 -9.16 -8.83 -2.99
N LEU A 116 -8.09 -8.32 -2.37
CA LEU A 116 -6.71 -8.70 -2.72
C LEU A 116 -6.45 -10.18 -2.48
N VAL A 117 -6.86 -10.74 -1.33
CA VAL A 117 -6.71 -12.17 -1.03
C VAL A 117 -7.43 -13.03 -2.07
N GLN A 118 -8.66 -12.67 -2.44
CA GLN A 118 -9.39 -13.39 -3.49
C GLN A 118 -8.65 -13.34 -4.82
N ARG A 119 -8.08 -12.19 -5.18
CA ARG A 119 -7.32 -12.03 -6.42
C ARG A 119 -6.04 -12.88 -6.43
N VAL A 120 -5.28 -12.88 -5.33
CA VAL A 120 -4.07 -13.72 -5.15
C VAL A 120 -4.42 -15.20 -5.30
N ASN A 121 -5.49 -15.66 -4.64
CA ASN A 121 -5.93 -17.05 -4.76
C ASN A 121 -6.31 -17.41 -6.20
N GLY A 122 -6.97 -16.51 -6.92
CA GLY A 122 -7.30 -16.69 -8.34
C GLY A 122 -6.07 -16.82 -9.23
N GLU A 123 -5.06 -15.96 -9.04
CA GLU A 123 -3.79 -16.02 -9.78
C GLU A 123 -3.02 -17.32 -9.49
N LEU A 124 -2.91 -17.71 -8.21
CA LEU A 124 -2.26 -18.96 -7.82
C LEU A 124 -2.94 -20.17 -8.46
N ASN A 125 -4.27 -20.20 -8.47
CA ASN A 125 -5.02 -21.27 -9.14
C ASN A 125 -4.77 -21.27 -10.65
N SER A 126 -4.70 -20.11 -11.30
CA SER A 126 -4.38 -20.02 -12.73
C SER A 126 -3.00 -20.59 -13.05
N ILE A 127 -1.98 -20.26 -12.25
CA ILE A 127 -0.62 -20.81 -12.39
C ILE A 127 -0.64 -22.33 -12.15
N MET A 128 -1.30 -22.79 -11.09
CA MET A 128 -1.41 -24.22 -10.80
C MET A 128 -2.07 -25.00 -11.95
N THR A 129 -3.15 -24.47 -12.53
CA THR A 129 -3.80 -25.07 -13.70
C THR A 129 -2.87 -25.09 -14.91
N ALA A 130 -2.19 -23.97 -15.22
CA ALA A 130 -1.25 -23.91 -16.35
C ALA A 130 -0.08 -24.89 -16.22
N VAL A 131 0.43 -25.11 -15.00
CA VAL A 131 1.47 -26.11 -14.73
C VAL A 131 0.94 -27.54 -14.84
N LYS A 132 -0.33 -27.77 -14.47
CA LYS A 132 -0.95 -29.10 -14.47
C LYS A 132 -1.44 -29.56 -15.84
N ASP A 133 -2.00 -28.66 -16.66
CA ASP A 133 -2.49 -28.94 -18.02
C ASP A 133 -1.37 -28.94 -19.08
N GLY A 134 -0.16 -28.51 -18.74
CA GLY A 134 1.00 -28.50 -19.65
C GLY A 134 1.70 -29.86 -19.85
N ARG A 135 1.04 -31.00 -19.60
CA ARG A 135 1.55 -32.36 -19.86
C ARG A 135 0.85 -33.01 -21.04
#